data_AF-A0A644WS42-F1
#
_entry.id   AF-A0A644WS42-F1
#
_cell.length_a   1.000
_cell.length_b   1.000
_cell.length_c   1.000
_cell.angle_alpha   90.00
_cell.angle_beta   90.00
_cell.angle_gamma   90.00
#
_symmetry.space_group_name_H-M   'P 1'
#
loop_
_entity.id
_entity.type
_entity.pdbx_description
1 polymer ?
#
loop_
_entity_poly.entity_id
_entity_poly.type
_entity_poly.pdbx_seq_one_letter_code
_entity_poly.pdbx_strand_id
1 'polypeptide(L)'
;MGQVIGKVFNVQKVPKTAKNVTVGDFDTLEQAKAAMLEHYRTNSKRGNFFYRISEEELENIGGTVMRKFTISLAGDDGPYYKRFSMDELKEMVQ
;
A
#
# COMPACT_ATOMS: atom_id res chain seq x y z
N MET A 1 -15.41 14.15 -15.27
CA MET A 1 -14.28 13.30 -14.83
C MET A 1 -13.35 14.17 -14.02
N GLY A 2 -12.77 13.65 -12.93
CA GLY A 2 -11.77 14.39 -12.16
C GLY A 2 -10.50 14.60 -12.95
N GLN A 3 -9.72 15.62 -12.60
CA GLN A 3 -8.38 15.79 -13.14
C GLN A 3 -7.42 14.90 -12.36
N VAL A 4 -6.69 14.01 -13.04
CA VAL A 4 -5.60 13.26 -12.40
C VAL A 4 -4.48 14.25 -12.07
N ILE A 5 -4.12 14.34 -10.79
CA ILE A 5 -3.12 15.29 -10.27
C ILE A 5 -1.83 14.61 -9.82
N GLY A 6 -1.80 13.29 -9.73
CA GLY A 6 -0.60 12.55 -9.35
C GLY A 6 -0.85 11.08 -9.07
N LYS A 7 0.20 10.39 -8.63
CA LYS A 7 0.16 9.00 -8.20
C LYS A 7 0.90 8.85 -6.87
N VAL A 8 0.44 7.93 -6.04
CA VAL A 8 1.07 7.60 -4.76
C VAL A 8 1.09 6.09 -4.54
N PHE A 9 2.12 5.61 -3.85
CA PHE A 9 2.20 4.25 -3.33
C PHE A 9 1.70 4.25 -1.89
N ASN A 10 0.51 3.72 -1.68
CA ASN A 10 -0.07 3.58 -0.36
C ASN A 10 0.38 2.26 0.28
N VAL A 11 0.85 2.34 1.53
CA VAL A 11 1.29 1.19 2.31
C VAL A 11 0.31 0.96 3.45
N GLN A 12 -0.21 -0.26 3.56
CA GLN A 12 -1.15 -0.61 4.62
C GLN A 12 -0.82 -1.96 5.24
N LYS A 13 -0.95 -2.03 6.56
CA LYS A 13 -1.04 -3.29 7.30
C LYS A 13 -2.50 -3.71 7.38
N VAL A 14 -2.78 -4.91 6.91
CA VAL A 14 -4.13 -5.49 6.89
C VAL A 14 -4.16 -6.67 7.87
N PRO A 15 -4.60 -6.45 9.12
CA PRO A 15 -4.83 -7.53 10.07
C PRO A 15 -6.11 -8.29 9.72
N LYS A 16 -6.16 -9.60 10.04
CA LYS A 16 -7.32 -10.45 9.70
C LYS A 16 -8.64 -10.00 10.36
N THR A 17 -8.58 -9.47 11.59
CA THR A 17 -9.76 -9.23 12.43
C THR A 17 -9.90 -7.78 12.90
N ALA A 18 -8.94 -6.92 12.60
CA ALA A 18 -8.94 -5.53 13.01
C ALA A 18 -9.01 -4.59 11.81
N LYS A 19 -9.15 -3.29 12.07
CA LYS A 19 -9.14 -2.29 11.00
C LYS A 19 -7.76 -2.22 10.33
N ASN A 20 -7.76 -1.92 9.04
CA ASN A 20 -6.55 -1.65 8.29
C ASN A 20 -5.82 -0.46 8.91
N VAL A 21 -4.50 -0.57 9.00
CA VAL A 21 -3.64 0.51 9.47
C VAL A 21 -2.89 1.04 8.27
N THR A 22 -3.12 2.31 7.94
CA THR A 22 -2.33 3.02 6.93
C THR A 22 -0.98 3.37 7.54
N VAL A 23 0.09 2.91 6.90
CA VAL A 23 1.48 3.20 7.29
C VAL A 23 1.89 4.55 6.72
N GLY A 24 1.53 4.83 5.46
CA GLY A 24 1.81 6.09 4.80
C GLY A 24 1.56 6.04 3.31
N ASP A 25 1.77 7.19 2.68
CA ASP A 25 1.69 7.42 1.25
C ASP A 25 3.06 7.92 0.77
N PHE A 26 3.57 7.36 -0.31
CA PHE A 26 4.93 7.62 -0.77
C PHE A 26 4.94 7.86 -2.28
N ASP A 27 5.85 8.69 -2.76
CA ASP A 27 5.98 8.97 -4.20
C ASP A 27 6.61 7.81 -4.98
N THR A 28 7.38 6.96 -4.30
CA THR A 28 8.13 5.85 -4.93
C THR A 28 7.90 4.52 -4.26
N LEU A 29 7.97 3.44 -5.06
CA LEU A 29 7.84 2.07 -4.57
C LEU A 29 8.95 1.69 -3.57
N GLU A 30 10.16 2.22 -3.75
CA GLU A 30 11.29 1.95 -2.86
C GLU A 30 11.07 2.54 -1.47
N GLN A 31 10.61 3.79 -1.39
CA GLN A 31 10.24 4.42 -0.12
C GLN A 31 9.08 3.68 0.55
N ALA A 32 8.07 3.28 -0.23
CA ALA A 32 6.96 2.50 0.28
C ALA A 32 7.40 1.16 0.88
N LYS A 33 8.31 0.44 0.20
CA LYS A 33 8.89 -0.81 0.73
C LYS A 33 9.74 -0.57 1.97
N ALA A 34 10.56 0.47 1.99
CA ALA A 34 11.38 0.80 3.15
C ALA A 34 10.52 1.10 4.38
N ALA A 35 9.51 1.95 4.23
CA ALA A 35 8.57 2.29 5.30
C ALA A 35 7.75 1.08 5.78
N MET A 36 7.34 0.19 4.87
CA MET A 36 6.71 -1.08 5.21
C MET A 36 7.59 -1.94 6.13
N LEU A 37 8.87 -2.11 5.77
CA LEU A 37 9.82 -2.92 6.53
C LEU A 37 10.16 -2.28 7.88
N GLU A 38 10.34 -0.96 7.92
CA GLU A 38 10.54 -0.21 9.16
C GLU A 38 9.35 -0.35 10.11
N HIS A 39 8.13 -0.20 9.59
CA HIS A 39 6.91 -0.40 10.37
C HIS A 39 6.77 -1.86 10.85
N TYR A 40 7.18 -2.84 10.04
CA TYR A 40 7.21 -4.25 10.46
C TYR A 40 8.25 -4.55 11.54
N ARG A 41 9.38 -3.83 11.58
CA ARG A 41 10.42 -3.97 12.61
C ARG A 41 10.01 -3.34 13.94
N THR A 42 9.40 -2.16 13.89
CA THR A 42 9.07 -1.35 15.07
C THR A 42 7.77 -1.77 15.75
N ASN A 43 6.82 -2.33 14.99
CA ASN A 43 5.47 -2.61 15.47
C ASN A 43 5.30 -4.09 15.85
N SER A 44 4.50 -4.36 16.89
CA SER A 44 4.35 -5.73 17.42
C SER A 44 3.76 -6.68 16.37
N LYS A 45 4.47 -7.80 16.12
CA LYS A 45 4.09 -8.87 15.17
C LYS A 45 2.96 -9.78 15.70
N ARG A 46 2.00 -9.21 16.43
CA ARG A 46 0.90 -9.97 17.04
C ARG A 46 -0.25 -10.19 16.06
N GLY A 47 -0.69 -11.44 15.96
CA GLY A 47 -1.82 -11.86 15.13
C GLY A 47 -1.44 -12.09 13.67
N ASN A 48 -2.39 -12.63 12.90
CA ASN A 48 -2.22 -12.86 11.47
C ASN A 48 -2.52 -11.57 10.69
N PHE A 49 -1.55 -11.12 9.90
CA PHE A 49 -1.66 -9.93 9.05
C PHE A 49 -0.80 -10.08 7.80
N PHE A 50 -1.08 -9.25 6.81
CA PHE A 50 -0.22 -9.01 5.66
C PHE A 50 -0.05 -7.50 5.46
N TYR A 51 0.99 -7.10 4.74
CA TYR A 51 1.08 -5.75 4.21
C TYR A 51 0.62 -5.73 2.76
N ARG A 52 0.11 -4.59 2.31
CA ARG A 52 -0.11 -4.34 0.89
C ARG A 52 0.49 -3.00 0.50
N ILE A 53 1.02 -2.96 -0.70
CA ILE A 53 1.42 -1.73 -1.39
C ILE A 53 0.57 -1.62 -2.64
N SER A 54 -0.08 -0.48 -2.83
CA SER A 54 -0.89 -0.17 -4.00
C SER A 54 -0.52 1.17 -4.60
N GLU A 55 -0.32 1.20 -5.91
CA GLU A 55 -0.31 2.44 -6.69
C GLU A 55 -1.74 2.96 -6.82
N GLU A 56 -1.96 4.16 -6.30
CA GLU A 56 -3.24 4.87 -6.32
C GLU A 56 -3.07 6.17 -7.10
N GLU A 57 -4.02 6.46 -7.99
CA GLU A 57 -4.07 7.75 -8.67
C GLU A 57 -4.78 8.76 -7.77
N LEU A 58 -4.28 10.00 -7.73
CA LEU A 58 -4.94 11.10 -7.06
C LEU A 58 -5.75 11.87 -8.09
N GLU A 59 -7.06 11.96 -7.88
CA GLU A 59 -7.99 12.70 -8.73
C GLU A 59 -8.54 13.91 -7.98
N ASN A 60 -8.46 15.09 -8.59
CA ASN A 60 -9.15 16.27 -8.11
C ASN A 60 -10.54 16.34 -8.76
N ILE A 61 -11.58 16.23 -7.94
CA ILE A 61 -12.98 16.38 -8.35
C ILE A 61 -13.54 17.62 -7.65
N GLY A 62 -13.66 18.72 -8.39
CA GLY A 62 -14.29 19.94 -7.89
C GLY A 62 -13.61 20.55 -6.66
N GLY A 63 -12.28 20.44 -6.55
CA GLY A 63 -11.50 20.95 -5.40
C GLY A 63 -11.29 19.91 -4.29
N THR A 64 -11.91 18.74 -4.38
CA THR A 64 -11.68 17.62 -3.45
C THR A 64 -10.70 16.63 -4.05
N VAL A 65 -9.60 16.34 -3.35
CA VAL A 65 -8.67 15.28 -3.73
C VAL A 65 -9.21 13.94 -3.28
N MET A 66 -9.45 13.05 -4.23
CA MET A 66 -9.88 11.66 -4.01
C MET A 66 -8.78 10.70 -4.45
N ARG A 67 -8.74 9.53 -3.81
CA ARG A 67 -7.88 8.43 -4.21
C ARG A 67 -8.64 7.48 -5.10
N LYS A 68 -8.12 7.20 -6.27
CA LYS A 68 -8.62 6.20 -7.19
C LYS A 68 -7.75 4.96 -7.07
N PHE A 69 -8.32 3.95 -6.42
CA PHE A 69 -7.73 2.62 -6.35
C PHE A 69 -8.27 1.77 -7.50
N THR A 70 -7.38 1.31 -8.37
CA THR A 70 -7.71 0.39 -9.46
C THR A 70 -7.02 -0.94 -9.19
N ILE A 71 -7.76 -2.04 -9.26
CA ILE A 71 -7.21 -3.40 -9.18
C ILE A 71 -7.50 -4.11 -10.49
N SER A 72 -6.44 -4.47 -11.22
CA SER A 72 -6.57 -5.27 -12.43
C SER A 72 -6.72 -6.74 -12.04
N LEU A 73 -7.84 -7.35 -12.44
CA LEU A 73 -8.14 -8.76 -12.16
C LEU A 73 -7.59 -9.73 -13.22
N ALA A 74 -7.17 -9.21 -14.38
CA ALA A 74 -6.58 -9.97 -15.47
C ALA A 74 -5.53 -9.12 -16.22
N GLY A 75 -4.29 -9.60 -16.29
CA GLY A 75 -3.18 -8.97 -17.03
C GLY A 75 -2.18 -8.19 -16.16
N ASP A 76 -0.93 -8.12 -16.64
CA ASP A 76 0.22 -7.43 -16.00
C ASP A 76 0.21 -5.90 -16.22
N ASP A 77 -0.73 -5.37 -17.02
CA ASP A 77 -0.79 -3.95 -17.42
C ASP A 77 -1.52 -3.05 -16.40
N GLY A 78 -1.74 -3.56 -15.18
CA GLY A 78 -2.42 -2.85 -14.10
C GLY A 78 -1.49 -2.00 -13.24
N PRO A 79 -2.04 -1.01 -12.50
CA PRO A 79 -1.26 -0.28 -11.50
C PRO A 79 -0.69 -1.24 -10.46
N TYR A 80 0.49 -0.91 -9.93
CA TYR A 80 1.22 -1.79 -9.04
C TYR A 80 0.38 -2.19 -7.83
N TYR A 81 0.24 -3.49 -7.61
CA TYR A 81 -0.41 -4.03 -6.44
C TYR A 81 0.34 -5.26 -5.96
N LYS A 82 0.88 -5.21 -4.74
CA LYS A 82 1.52 -6.37 -4.13
C LYS A 82 1.11 -6.55 -2.68
N ARG A 83 0.77 -7.79 -2.33
CA ARG A 83 0.62 -8.24 -0.94
C ARG A 83 1.91 -8.90 -0.49
N PHE A 84 2.26 -8.65 0.75
CA PHE A 84 3.43 -9.20 1.42
C PHE A 84 2.94 -9.95 2.65
N SER A 85 3.06 -11.27 2.59
CA SER A 85 2.77 -12.15 3.71
C SER A 85 3.80 -11.96 4.83
N MET A 86 3.48 -12.43 6.03
CA MET A 86 4.41 -12.35 7.16
C MET A 86 5.72 -13.12 6.91
N ASP A 87 5.64 -14.21 6.14
CA ASP A 87 6.79 -15.07 5.81
C ASP A 87 7.76 -14.32 4.88
N GLU A 88 7.25 -13.77 3.77
CA GLU A 88 8.05 -12.93 2.86
C GLU A 88 8.68 -11.73 3.59
N LEU A 89 7.95 -11.09 4.51
CA LEU A 89 8.47 -9.97 5.29
C LEU A 89 9.54 -10.38 6.29
N LYS A 90 9.48 -11.63 6.78
CA LYS A 90 10.51 -12.17 7.66
C LYS A 90 11.79 -12.43 6.87
N GLU A 91 11.69 -13.00 5.67
CA GLU A 91 12.83 -13.21 4.77
C GLU A 91 13.46 -11.89 4.32
N MET A 92 12.65 -10.87 4.03
CA MET A 92 13.14 -9.53 3.61
C MET A 92 13.84 -8.74 4.73
N VAL A 93 13.64 -9.11 5.99
CA VAL A 93 14.22 -8.42 7.17
C VAL A 93 15.38 -9.19 7.79
N GLN A 94 15.56 -10.46 7.43
CA GLN A 94 16.66 -11.30 7.90
C GLN A 94 18.01 -10.82 7.35
#